data_AF-A0A069DHM8-F1
#
_entry.id   AF-A0A069DHM8-F1
#
_cell.length_a   1.000
_cell.length_b   1.000
_cell.length_c   1.000
_cell.angle_alpha   90.00
_cell.angle_beta   90.00
_cell.angle_gamma   90.00
#
_symmetry.space_group_name_H-M   'P 1'
#
loop_
_entity.id
_entity.type
_entity.pdbx_description
1 polymer ?
#
loop_
_entity_poly.entity_id
_entity_poly.type
_entity_poly.pdbx_seq_one_letter_code
_entity_poly.pdbx_strand_id
1 'polypeptide(L)'
;MPYDREEQRKKAMELSKPLHIDPRKTIDKAIEYALNELKEYEQHMQKSHSELSNNVICAHVDKSFMKVLDNLVTTATFLIEKDYSEEELNEMPAAVHKDVVASQQVRAELLRKIAKKYNL
;
A
#
# COMPACT_ATOMS: atom_id res chain seq x y z
N MET A 1 -3.72 5.45 29.60
CA MET A 1 -2.36 5.93 29.29
C MET A 1 -2.49 7.30 28.64
N PRO A 2 -1.75 8.33 29.08
CA PRO A 2 -1.78 9.64 28.42
C PRO A 2 -1.18 9.51 27.02
N TYR A 3 -1.89 10.05 26.03
CA TYR A 3 -1.49 10.05 24.63
C TYR A 3 -0.31 11.01 24.43
N ASP A 4 0.91 10.48 24.23
CA ASP A 4 2.08 11.30 23.92
C ASP A 4 2.08 11.66 22.42
N ARG A 5 1.65 12.90 22.15
CA ARG A 5 1.49 13.44 20.80
C ARG A 5 2.83 13.65 20.09
N GLU A 6 3.88 13.99 20.82
CA GLU A 6 5.20 14.23 20.23
C GLU A 6 5.89 12.93 19.84
N GLU A 7 5.74 11.90 20.66
CA GLU A 7 6.31 10.58 20.38
C GLU A 7 5.70 9.94 19.11
N GLN A 8 4.37 9.98 18.98
CA GLN A 8 3.68 9.44 17.79
C GLN A 8 4.05 10.20 16.50
N ARG A 9 4.25 11.52 16.60
CA ARG A 9 4.68 12.36 15.46
C ARG A 9 6.09 12.00 15.01
N LYS A 10 7.04 11.87 15.94
CA LYS A 10 8.41 11.46 15.62
C LYS A 10 8.43 10.08 14.96
N LYS A 11 7.62 9.15 15.44
CA LYS A 11 7.52 7.80 14.88
C LYS A 11 6.97 7.80 13.46
N ALA A 12 5.92 8.58 13.17
CA ALA A 12 5.41 8.74 11.80
C ALA A 12 6.49 9.29 10.86
N MET A 13 7.21 10.32 11.31
CA MET A 13 8.30 10.94 10.53
C MET A 13 9.48 10.01 10.30
N GLU A 14 9.85 9.16 11.27
CA GLU A 14 10.91 8.17 11.06
C GLU A 14 10.51 7.06 10.10
N LEU A 15 9.22 6.69 10.08
CA LEU A 15 8.70 5.65 9.20
C LEU A 15 8.42 6.16 7.78
N SER A 16 8.11 7.46 7.62
CA SER A 16 8.02 8.10 6.30
C SER A 16 9.40 8.39 5.71
N LYS A 17 10.46 8.41 6.52
CA LYS A 17 11.82 8.50 6.00
C LYS A 17 12.20 7.22 5.24
N PRO A 18 12.89 7.35 4.09
CA PRO A 18 13.36 6.21 3.33
C PRO A 18 14.30 5.33 4.18
N LEU A 19 13.96 4.05 4.29
CA LEU A 19 14.70 2.99 4.97
C LEU A 19 16.19 2.95 4.58
N HIS A 20 17.10 2.89 5.57
CA HIS A 20 18.57 2.86 5.41
C HIS A 20 19.12 1.56 4.77
N ILE A 21 18.87 1.36 3.47
CA ILE A 21 19.57 0.43 2.56
C ILE A 21 19.67 1.19 1.23
N ASP A 22 20.88 1.54 0.76
CA ASP A 22 21.20 2.55 -0.27
C ASP A 22 19.98 3.23 -0.98
N PRO A 23 19.55 4.43 -0.54
CA PRO A 23 18.20 4.61 0.04
C PRO A 23 17.08 5.04 -0.92
N ARG A 24 17.42 5.63 -2.07
CA ARG A 24 16.40 6.08 -3.03
C ARG A 24 16.15 5.04 -4.10
N LYS A 25 17.21 4.61 -4.78
CA LYS A 25 17.11 3.67 -5.91
C LYS A 25 16.52 2.32 -5.50
N THR A 26 16.78 1.84 -4.29
CA THR A 26 16.29 0.54 -3.80
C THR A 26 14.81 0.60 -3.45
N ILE A 27 14.37 1.68 -2.81
CA ILE A 27 12.96 1.89 -2.44
C ILE A 27 12.13 2.21 -3.68
N ASP A 28 12.62 3.09 -4.55
CA ASP A 28 11.95 3.43 -5.81
C ASP A 28 11.77 2.18 -6.67
N LYS A 29 12.81 1.32 -6.76
CA LYS A 29 12.70 0.01 -7.42
C LYS A 29 11.70 -0.90 -6.70
N ALA A 30 11.72 -0.99 -5.37
CA ALA A 30 10.78 -1.83 -4.63
C ALA A 30 9.33 -1.39 -4.86
N ILE A 31 9.06 -0.08 -4.91
CA ILE A 31 7.76 0.50 -5.27
C ILE A 31 7.41 0.14 -6.72
N GLU A 32 8.34 0.30 -7.66
CA GLU A 32 8.14 -0.06 -9.07
C GLU A 32 7.79 -1.54 -9.24
N TYR A 33 8.53 -2.45 -8.59
CA TYR A 33 8.23 -3.88 -8.58
C TYR A 33 6.86 -4.17 -7.95
N ALA A 34 6.53 -3.50 -6.85
CA ALA A 34 5.23 -3.67 -6.19
C ALA A 34 4.06 -3.28 -7.11
N LEU A 35 4.18 -2.12 -7.78
CA LEU A 35 3.16 -1.62 -8.71
C LEU A 35 3.05 -2.50 -9.96
N ASN A 36 4.18 -3.00 -10.47
CA ASN A 36 4.19 -3.92 -11.60
C ASN A 36 3.52 -5.26 -11.23
N GLU A 37 3.83 -5.85 -10.07
CA GLU A 37 3.14 -7.06 -9.59
C GLU A 37 1.62 -6.83 -9.46
N LEU A 38 1.22 -5.67 -8.93
CA LEU A 38 -0.19 -5.32 -8.76
C LEU A 38 -0.92 -5.18 -10.10
N LYS A 39 -0.24 -4.57 -11.08
CA LYS A 39 -0.75 -4.40 -12.45
C LYS A 39 -0.87 -5.73 -13.19
N GLU A 40 0.13 -6.61 -13.06
CA GLU A 40 0.06 -7.97 -13.60
C GLU A 40 -1.12 -8.74 -12.99
N TYR A 41 -1.30 -8.64 -11.68
CA TYR A 41 -2.44 -9.24 -11.00
C TYR A 41 -3.79 -8.72 -11.52
N GLU A 42 -3.94 -7.39 -11.68
CA GLU A 42 -5.15 -6.79 -12.24
C GLU A 42 -5.45 -7.31 -13.66
N GLN A 43 -4.43 -7.39 -14.51
CA GLN A 43 -4.57 -7.92 -15.87
C GLN A 43 -5.00 -9.39 -15.89
N HIS A 44 -4.39 -10.21 -15.02
CA HIS A 44 -4.78 -11.62 -14.87
C HIS A 44 -6.23 -11.75 -14.38
N MET A 45 -6.66 -10.89 -13.47
CA MET A 45 -8.04 -10.87 -12.98
C MET A 45 -9.04 -10.45 -14.06
N GLN A 46 -8.76 -9.37 -14.79
CA GLN A 46 -9.62 -8.92 -15.89
C GLN A 46 -9.75 -9.98 -16.99
N LYS A 47 -8.65 -10.64 -17.34
CA LYS A 47 -8.66 -11.74 -18.31
C LYS A 47 -9.51 -12.91 -17.80
N SER A 48 -9.29 -13.36 -16.57
CA SER A 48 -10.06 -14.46 -15.96
C SER A 48 -11.55 -14.13 -15.88
N HIS A 49 -11.90 -12.88 -15.52
CA HIS A 49 -13.29 -12.42 -15.52
C HIS A 49 -13.90 -12.46 -16.92
N SER A 50 -13.18 -12.01 -17.94
CA SER A 50 -13.67 -12.07 -19.33
C SER A 50 -13.97 -13.51 -19.78
N GLU A 51 -13.14 -14.47 -19.37
CA GLU A 51 -13.31 -15.89 -19.70
C GLU A 51 -14.50 -16.52 -18.94
N LEU A 52 -14.73 -16.11 -17.70
CA LEU A 52 -15.81 -16.61 -16.82
C LEU A 52 -17.16 -15.91 -17.03
N SER A 53 -17.18 -14.73 -17.65
CA SER A 53 -18.38 -13.90 -17.83
C SER A 53 -19.51 -14.60 -18.61
N ASN A 54 -19.18 -15.60 -19.44
CA ASN A 54 -20.15 -16.40 -20.19
C ASN A 54 -20.84 -17.47 -19.32
N ASN A 55 -20.34 -17.75 -18.12
CA ASN A 55 -20.96 -18.67 -17.18
C ASN A 55 -21.96 -17.93 -16.29
N VAL A 56 -23.24 -18.30 -16.38
CA VAL A 56 -24.35 -17.65 -15.66
C VAL A 56 -24.17 -17.65 -14.14
N ILE A 57 -23.56 -18.71 -13.57
CA ILE A 57 -23.29 -18.79 -12.13
C ILE A 57 -22.16 -17.83 -11.76
N CYS A 58 -21.08 -17.79 -12.55
CA CYS A 58 -19.97 -16.87 -12.31
C CYS A 58 -20.40 -15.41 -12.46
N ALA A 59 -21.19 -15.09 -13.49
CA ALA A 59 -21.72 -13.75 -13.72
C ALA A 59 -22.57 -13.20 -12.56
N HIS A 60 -23.25 -14.08 -11.81
CA HIS A 60 -24.04 -13.68 -10.64
C HIS A 60 -23.18 -13.34 -9.42
N VAL A 61 -22.06 -14.06 -9.22
CA VAL A 61 -21.12 -13.83 -8.12
C VAL A 61 -20.14 -12.69 -8.44
N ASP A 62 -19.84 -12.48 -9.72
CA ASP A 62 -18.76 -11.63 -10.21
C ASP A 62 -18.94 -10.14 -9.88
N LYS A 63 -20.15 -9.58 -10.00
CA LYS A 63 -20.32 -8.11 -9.87
C LYS A 63 -19.89 -7.56 -8.51
N SER A 64 -20.20 -8.28 -7.44
CA SER A 64 -19.80 -7.88 -6.08
C SER A 64 -18.33 -8.20 -5.81
N PHE A 65 -17.84 -9.32 -6.35
CA PHE A 65 -16.46 -9.75 -6.18
C PHE A 65 -15.47 -8.82 -6.88
N MET A 66 -15.74 -8.44 -8.14
CA MET A 66 -14.89 -7.51 -8.89
C MET A 66 -14.82 -6.13 -8.23
N LYS A 67 -15.92 -5.63 -7.68
CA LYS A 67 -15.91 -4.36 -6.93
C LYS A 67 -15.05 -4.43 -5.66
N VAL A 68 -15.07 -5.57 -4.95
CA VAL A 68 -14.20 -5.78 -3.79
C VAL A 68 -12.74 -5.83 -4.22
N LEU A 69 -12.44 -6.51 -5.32
CA LEU A 69 -11.08 -6.57 -5.88
C LEU A 69 -10.57 -5.21 -6.32
N ASP A 70 -11.36 -4.41 -7.03
CA ASP A 70 -10.99 -3.05 -7.44
C ASP A 70 -10.65 -2.18 -6.23
N ASN A 71 -11.46 -2.29 -5.17
CA ASN A 71 -11.19 -1.59 -3.92
C ASN A 71 -9.90 -2.07 -3.25
N LEU A 72 -9.61 -3.39 -3.30
CA LEU A 72 -8.37 -3.95 -2.74
C LEU A 72 -7.15 -3.48 -3.54
N VAL A 73 -7.21 -3.50 -4.87
CA VAL A 73 -6.15 -2.98 -5.75
C VAL A 73 -5.92 -1.50 -5.46
N THR A 74 -6.99 -0.69 -5.42
CA THR A 74 -6.89 0.75 -5.12
C THR A 74 -6.26 1.01 -3.75
N THR A 75 -6.67 0.23 -2.73
CA THR A 75 -6.13 0.35 -1.38
C THR A 75 -4.65 -0.06 -1.35
N ALA A 76 -4.28 -1.14 -2.05
CA ALA A 76 -2.91 -1.60 -2.15
C ALA A 76 -2.00 -0.58 -2.86
N THR A 77 -2.46 -0.01 -3.99
CA THR A 77 -1.77 1.08 -4.69
C THR A 77 -1.54 2.26 -3.75
N PHE A 78 -2.59 2.70 -3.04
CA PHE A 78 -2.47 3.79 -2.08
C PHE A 78 -1.45 3.48 -0.98
N LEU A 79 -1.46 2.26 -0.42
CA LEU A 79 -0.49 1.85 0.61
C LEU A 79 0.95 1.80 0.08
N ILE A 80 1.16 1.48 -1.19
CA ILE A 80 2.49 1.43 -1.81
C ILE A 80 3.01 2.85 -2.08
N GLU A 81 2.17 3.69 -2.68
CA GLU A 81 2.56 5.02 -3.19
C GLU A 81 2.49 6.13 -2.14
N LYS A 82 1.56 6.07 -1.18
CA LYS A 82 1.32 7.20 -0.28
C LYS A 82 2.49 7.37 0.70
N ASP A 83 3.27 8.39 0.41
CA ASP A 83 4.17 9.00 1.36
C ASP A 83 3.54 10.27 1.97
N TYR A 84 3.91 10.57 3.20
CA TYR A 84 3.44 11.77 3.88
C TYR A 84 4.58 12.78 3.99
N SER A 85 4.34 14.01 3.54
CA SER A 85 5.29 15.10 3.76
C SER A 85 5.32 15.51 5.24
N GLU A 86 6.41 16.16 5.65
CA GLU A 86 6.49 16.71 7.01
C GLU A 86 5.38 17.72 7.29
N GLU A 87 4.98 18.50 6.28
CA GLU A 87 3.88 19.47 6.35
C GLU A 87 2.53 18.76 6.56
N GLU A 88 2.24 17.71 5.78
CA GLU A 88 1.01 16.91 5.92
C GLU A 88 0.90 16.28 7.31
N LEU A 89 2.01 15.78 7.87
CA LEU A 89 2.04 15.23 9.22
C LEU A 89 1.84 16.31 10.28
N ASN A 90 2.36 17.52 10.09
CA ASN A 90 2.26 18.60 11.07
C ASN A 90 0.84 19.17 11.19
N GLU A 91 0.11 19.22 10.07
CA GLU A 91 -1.27 19.71 10.00
C GLU A 91 -2.31 18.66 10.45
N MET A 92 -1.90 17.40 10.62
CA MET A 92 -2.83 16.32 10.94
C MET A 92 -3.45 16.39 12.35
N PRO A 93 -4.76 16.10 12.46
CA PRO A 93 -5.40 15.94 13.76
C PRO A 93 -4.80 14.79 14.58
N ALA A 94 -4.72 14.98 15.90
CA ALA A 94 -4.17 14.00 16.84
C ALA A 94 -4.81 12.61 16.72
N ALA A 95 -6.12 12.55 16.45
CA ALA A 95 -6.85 11.29 16.32
C ALA A 95 -6.42 10.46 15.10
N VAL A 96 -6.00 11.11 14.01
CA VAL A 96 -5.67 10.48 12.72
C VAL A 96 -4.21 10.00 12.67
N HIS A 97 -3.34 10.61 13.48
CA HIS A 97 -1.92 10.26 13.54
C HIS A 97 -1.64 8.79 13.83
N LYS A 98 -2.40 8.18 14.75
CA LYS A 98 -2.20 6.78 15.13
C LYS A 98 -2.44 5.85 13.93
N ASP A 99 -3.45 6.15 13.13
CA ASP A 99 -3.81 5.38 11.94
C ASP A 99 -2.76 5.56 10.84
N VAL A 100 -2.21 6.77 10.71
CA VAL A 100 -1.12 7.07 9.78
C VAL A 100 0.16 6.35 10.14
N VAL A 101 0.55 6.34 11.42
CA VAL A 101 1.71 5.57 11.90
C VAL A 101 1.52 4.09 11.57
N ALA A 102 0.36 3.52 11.89
CA ALA A 102 0.07 2.12 11.61
C ALA A 102 0.15 1.82 10.10
N SER A 103 -0.43 2.69 9.26
CA SER A 103 -0.38 2.57 7.80
C SER A 103 1.05 2.61 7.26
N GLN A 104 1.89 3.51 7.78
CA GLN A 104 3.29 3.65 7.35
C GLN A 104 4.15 2.47 7.80
N GLN A 105 3.87 1.86 8.95
CA GLN A 105 4.52 0.61 9.36
C GLN A 105 4.21 -0.53 8.39
N VAL A 106 2.94 -0.70 8.01
CA VAL A 106 2.52 -1.74 7.05
C VAL A 106 3.19 -1.53 5.70
N ARG A 107 3.24 -0.28 5.20
CA ARG A 107 3.96 0.07 3.97
C ARG A 107 5.44 -0.30 4.05
N ALA A 108 6.12 0.11 5.12
CA ALA A 108 7.54 -0.15 5.30
C ALA A 108 7.84 -1.67 5.33
N GLU A 109 7.01 -2.46 6.00
CA GLU A 109 7.13 -3.91 6.03
C GLU A 109 6.91 -4.55 4.65
N LEU A 110 5.92 -4.08 3.90
CA LEU A 110 5.65 -4.55 2.54
C LEU A 110 6.86 -4.29 1.63
N LEU A 111 7.35 -3.06 1.59
CA LEU A 111 8.50 -2.67 0.76
C LEU A 111 9.76 -3.45 1.13
N ARG A 112 10.01 -3.72 2.43
CA ARG A 112 11.11 -4.60 2.87
C ARG A 112 10.96 -6.03 2.35
N LYS A 113 9.74 -6.59 2.39
CA LYS A 113 9.48 -7.95 1.88
C LYS A 113 9.72 -8.03 0.37
N ILE A 114 9.32 -7.00 -0.37
CA ILE A 114 9.53 -6.90 -1.82
C ILE A 114 11.03 -6.76 -2.13
N ALA A 115 11.72 -5.83 -1.47
CA ALA A 115 13.18 -5.67 -1.63
C ALA A 115 13.92 -6.98 -1.36
N LYS A 116 13.55 -7.70 -0.29
CA LYS A 116 14.11 -9.02 0.02
C LYS A 116 13.80 -10.07 -1.05
N LYS A 117 12.57 -10.10 -1.59
CA LYS A 117 12.16 -11.06 -2.62
C LYS A 117 12.96 -10.85 -3.92
N TYR A 118 13.26 -9.61 -4.26
CA TYR A 118 13.96 -9.23 -5.49
C TYR A 118 15.47 -9.00 -5.33
N ASN A 119 16.03 -9.25 -4.14
CA ASN A 119 17.43 -8.99 -3.79
C ASN A 119 17.88 -7.56 -4.17
N LEU A 120 17.05 -6.57 -3.85
CA LEU A 120 17.33 -5.15 -4.06
C LEU A 120 18.27 -4.59 -3.00
#